data_AF-A0A2R6S243-F1
#
_entry.id   AF-A0A2R6S243-F1
#
_cell.length_a   1.000
_cell.length_b   1.000
_cell.length_c   1.000
_cell.angle_alpha   90.00
_cell.angle_beta   90.00
_cell.angle_gamma   90.00
#
_symmetry.space_group_name_H-M   'P 1'
#
loop_
_entity.id
_entity.type
_entity.pdbx_description
1 polymer ?
#
loop_
_entity_poly.entity_id
_entity_poly.type
_entity_poly.pdbx_seq_one_letter_code
_entity_poly.pdbx_strand_id
1 'polypeptide(L)'
;MCKNGLVGEAREIFNEMEKFECFLSVVTFNALIDGLCKVGELEEAHLLFYKMEIGKNPSLFLRLSQGTDRVLDSASLQTMVERLCESGLILKAYKLLMQLADSGVLPNTRTYNIPINGFSKEGNINGAFKLFKELQLKGHSPDSVTHGTLIDGLQRVDREEDAFRVFEQMTKSGCTPSSAVYKSLMTWSCRKNKISFAFSLWLKYLTSLPDQEEETIKVVEEHFEKGELESAVRRLLELDFKLKDFDSAPYNIWLIGLCQAGKPDEALKVFSILEEWGINVCPPSYVMLIHCLCKEQNLDQAINIFCHTLEKGIMLMPRICNYLLQCLLSQGKANYALDLLNRMNSVGYDFNVYLQRTTKLLLRGHWNTRETENVSPG
;
A
#
# COMPACT_ATOMS: atom_id res chain seq x y z
N MET A 1 -4.72 -13.79 18.58
CA MET A 1 -4.27 -15.00 17.85
C MET A 1 -4.07 -14.68 16.37
N CYS A 2 -5.09 -14.36 15.57
CA CYS A 2 -4.92 -13.99 14.14
C CYS A 2 -4.00 -12.78 13.89
N LYS A 3 -4.03 -11.76 14.75
CA LYS A 3 -3.11 -10.60 14.67
C LYS A 3 -1.64 -10.95 14.92
N ASN A 4 -1.37 -12.10 15.56
CA ASN A 4 -0.03 -12.55 15.94
C ASN A 4 0.46 -13.71 15.05
N GLY A 5 -0.19 -13.98 13.90
CA GLY A 5 0.21 -15.04 12.97
C GLY A 5 -0.22 -16.46 13.36
N LEU A 6 -0.90 -16.64 14.51
CA LEU A 6 -1.39 -17.93 14.99
C LEU A 6 -2.76 -18.26 14.37
N VAL A 7 -2.78 -18.42 13.04
CA VAL A 7 -4.02 -18.67 12.29
C VAL A 7 -4.50 -20.11 12.44
N GLY A 8 -3.59 -21.09 12.60
CA GLY A 8 -3.92 -22.48 12.87
C GLY A 8 -4.68 -22.66 14.19
N GLU A 9 -4.15 -22.11 15.29
CA GLU A 9 -4.83 -22.16 16.60
C GLU A 9 -6.16 -21.41 16.59
N ALA A 10 -6.25 -20.28 15.88
CA ALA A 10 -7.50 -19.55 15.73
C ALA A 10 -8.56 -20.37 14.97
N ARG A 11 -8.14 -21.21 14.01
CA ARG A 11 -9.01 -22.13 13.27
C ARG A 11 -9.52 -23.26 14.17
N GLU A 12 -8.65 -23.81 15.01
CA GLU A 12 -9.04 -24.84 15.98
C GLU A 12 -10.10 -24.31 16.95
N ILE A 13 -9.86 -23.13 17.55
CA ILE A 13 -10.82 -22.48 18.44
C ILE A 13 -12.13 -22.16 17.70
N PHE A 14 -12.06 -21.69 16.45
CA PHE A 14 -13.24 -21.44 15.64
C PHE A 14 -14.07 -22.72 15.43
N ASN A 15 -13.42 -23.83 15.10
CA ASN A 15 -14.06 -25.13 14.93
C ASN A 15 -14.64 -25.67 16.25
N GLU A 16 -13.98 -25.44 17.39
CA GLU A 16 -14.51 -25.76 18.71
C GLU A 16 -15.74 -24.91 19.04
N MET A 17 -15.69 -23.60 18.82
CA MET A 17 -16.84 -22.70 18.99
C MET A 17 -18.03 -23.11 18.11
N GLU A 18 -17.78 -23.66 16.92
CA GLU A 18 -18.82 -24.26 16.09
C GLU A 18 -19.40 -25.55 16.67
N LYS A 19 -18.53 -26.46 17.15
CA LYS A 19 -18.95 -27.72 17.80
C LYS A 19 -19.79 -27.48 19.06
N PHE A 20 -19.49 -26.44 19.83
CA PHE A 20 -20.25 -26.04 21.02
C PHE A 20 -21.47 -25.14 20.71
N GLU A 21 -21.84 -25.00 19.43
CA GLU A 21 -22.99 -24.21 18.96
C GLU A 21 -22.98 -22.72 19.37
N CYS A 22 -21.86 -22.17 19.83
CA CYS A 22 -21.73 -20.77 20.28
C CYS A 22 -22.11 -19.76 19.20
N PHE A 23 -22.90 -18.72 19.50
CA PHE A 23 -23.23 -17.68 18.52
C PHE A 23 -21.97 -16.93 18.06
N LEU A 24 -21.54 -17.19 16.83
CA LEU A 24 -20.40 -16.53 16.21
C LEU A 24 -20.82 -15.14 15.71
N SER A 25 -20.05 -14.13 16.07
CA SER A 25 -20.31 -12.74 15.67
C SER A 25 -19.60 -12.39 14.35
N VAL A 26 -20.04 -11.31 13.69
CA VAL A 26 -19.32 -10.69 12.55
C VAL A 26 -17.84 -10.51 12.87
N VAL A 27 -17.53 -10.10 14.10
CA VAL A 27 -16.16 -9.81 14.54
C VAL A 27 -15.31 -11.08 14.55
N THR A 28 -15.90 -12.21 14.95
CA THR A 28 -15.21 -13.51 14.99
C THR A 28 -14.86 -13.99 13.57
N PHE A 29 -15.80 -13.92 12.64
CA PHE A 29 -15.56 -14.24 11.23
C PHE A 29 -14.55 -13.28 10.60
N ASN A 30 -14.72 -11.97 10.78
CA ASN A 30 -13.81 -10.96 10.25
C ASN A 30 -12.37 -11.17 10.73
N ALA A 31 -12.18 -11.54 12.01
CA ALA A 31 -10.85 -11.81 12.56
C ALA A 31 -10.18 -13.04 11.93
N LEU A 32 -10.95 -14.10 11.65
CA LEU A 32 -10.42 -15.31 11.01
C LEU A 32 -10.14 -15.09 9.52
N ILE A 33 -11.07 -14.46 8.80
CA ILE A 33 -10.90 -14.10 7.37
C ILE A 33 -9.68 -13.18 7.21
N ASP A 34 -9.50 -12.16 8.04
CA ASP A 34 -8.31 -11.30 8.02
C ASP A 34 -7.02 -12.08 8.29
N GLY A 35 -7.05 -13.06 9.20
CA GLY A 35 -5.94 -13.97 9.46
C GLY A 35 -5.58 -14.82 8.24
N LEU A 36 -6.57 -15.46 7.61
CA LEU A 36 -6.37 -16.30 6.43
C LEU A 36 -5.86 -15.50 5.23
N CYS A 37 -6.42 -14.30 5.00
CA CYS A 37 -5.93 -13.37 3.98
C CYS A 37 -4.46 -12.96 4.19
N LYS A 38 -3.99 -12.88 5.44
CA LYS A 38 -2.58 -12.57 5.76
C LYS A 38 -1.63 -13.74 5.52
N VAL A 39 -2.13 -14.97 5.61
CA VAL A 39 -1.35 -16.20 5.35
C VAL A 39 -1.39 -16.58 3.85
N GLY A 40 -2.30 -15.97 3.08
CA GLY A 40 -2.45 -16.21 1.64
C GLY A 40 -3.49 -17.28 1.29
N GLU A 41 -4.21 -17.83 2.27
CA GLU A 41 -5.24 -18.86 2.08
C GLU A 41 -6.58 -18.24 1.65
N LEU A 42 -6.60 -17.63 0.46
CA LEU A 42 -7.73 -16.83 -0.02
C LEU A 42 -9.00 -17.65 -0.31
N GLU A 43 -8.86 -18.90 -0.76
CA GLU A 43 -10.01 -19.76 -1.05
C GLU A 43 -10.79 -20.09 0.23
N GLU A 44 -10.08 -20.39 1.32
CA GLU A 44 -10.69 -20.66 2.62
C GLU A 44 -11.27 -19.39 3.24
N ALA A 45 -10.58 -18.24 3.12
CA ALA A 45 -11.11 -16.94 3.53
C ALA A 45 -12.42 -16.60 2.81
N HIS A 46 -12.50 -16.90 1.51
CA HIS A 46 -13.69 -16.68 0.69
C HIS A 46 -14.82 -17.63 1.06
N LEU A 47 -14.51 -18.90 1.34
CA LEU A 47 -15.50 -19.88 1.82
C LEU A 47 -16.07 -19.46 3.18
N LEU A 48 -15.23 -18.99 4.10
CA LEU A 48 -15.65 -18.47 5.40
C LEU A 48 -16.51 -17.21 5.28
N PHE A 49 -16.21 -16.34 4.32
CA PHE A 49 -17.03 -15.18 4.00
C PHE A 49 -18.44 -15.60 3.53
N TYR A 50 -18.54 -16.55 2.59
CA TYR A 50 -19.82 -17.09 2.17
C TYR A 50 -20.56 -17.82 3.30
N LYS A 51 -19.84 -18.57 4.15
CA LYS A 51 -20.43 -19.26 5.31
C LYS A 51 -21.05 -18.28 6.30
N MET A 52 -20.40 -17.15 6.53
CA MET A 52 -20.93 -16.06 7.37
C MET A 52 -22.19 -15.43 6.76
N GLU A 53 -22.18 -15.20 5.45
CA GLU A 53 -23.31 -14.60 4.74
C GLU A 53 -24.54 -15.52 4.70
N ILE A 54 -24.32 -16.83 4.58
CA ILE A 54 -25.37 -17.86 4.62
C ILE A 54 -25.83 -18.16 6.06
N GLY A 55 -25.01 -17.82 7.08
CA GLY A 55 -25.35 -17.91 8.50
C GLY A 55 -25.22 -19.31 9.12
N LYS A 56 -25.52 -19.40 10.43
CA LYS A 56 -25.46 -20.65 11.23
C LYS A 56 -26.60 -21.63 10.98
N ASN A 57 -27.41 -21.42 9.94
CA ASN A 57 -28.46 -22.36 9.54
C ASN A 57 -28.19 -23.05 8.20
N PRO A 58 -27.24 -24.00 8.19
CA PRO A 58 -27.34 -25.16 7.35
C PRO A 58 -28.54 -26.04 7.72
N SER A 59 -29.44 -25.74 8.68
CA SER A 59 -30.49 -26.70 9.07
C SER A 59 -31.50 -27.04 7.97
N LEU A 60 -31.57 -26.30 6.86
CA LEU A 60 -32.25 -26.83 5.65
C LEU A 60 -31.41 -27.93 4.98
N PHE A 61 -30.09 -27.75 4.93
CA PHE A 61 -29.09 -28.68 4.42
C PHE A 61 -28.82 -29.89 5.35
N LEU A 62 -28.90 -29.72 6.68
CA LEU A 62 -28.61 -30.71 7.72
C LEU A 62 -29.87 -31.41 8.27
N ARG A 63 -31.07 -30.77 8.30
CA ARG A 63 -32.33 -31.48 8.63
C ARG A 63 -32.71 -32.53 7.59
N LEU A 64 -32.27 -32.36 6.33
CA LEU A 64 -32.41 -33.40 5.31
C LEU A 64 -31.52 -34.63 5.57
N SER A 65 -30.55 -34.55 6.48
CA SER A 65 -29.56 -35.61 6.65
C SER A 65 -29.77 -36.48 7.90
N GLN A 66 -30.18 -35.98 9.07
CA GLN A 66 -30.02 -36.78 10.33
C GLN A 66 -31.01 -36.49 11.50
N GLY A 67 -32.34 -36.34 11.30
CA GLY A 67 -33.29 -36.12 12.42
C GLY A 67 -34.70 -36.72 12.25
N THR A 68 -35.37 -37.00 13.38
CA THR A 68 -36.58 -37.83 13.52
C THR A 68 -37.92 -37.19 13.11
N ASP A 69 -37.95 -35.91 12.76
CA ASP A 69 -39.12 -35.24 12.18
C ASP A 69 -38.79 -34.84 10.73
N ARG A 70 -39.14 -35.73 9.80
CA ARG A 70 -38.78 -35.64 8.38
C ARG A 70 -39.55 -34.50 7.71
N VAL A 71 -38.87 -33.40 7.40
CA VAL A 71 -39.29 -32.48 6.33
C VAL A 71 -38.40 -32.77 5.13
N LEU A 72 -38.97 -33.38 4.09
CA LEU A 72 -38.21 -34.00 2.99
C LEU A 72 -38.02 -33.10 1.76
N ASP A 73 -38.69 -31.95 1.64
CA ASP A 73 -38.59 -31.08 0.46
C ASP A 73 -39.23 -29.66 0.63
N SER A 74 -39.01 -28.81 -0.39
CA SER A 74 -39.62 -27.47 -0.54
C SER A 74 -41.16 -27.49 -0.49
N ALA A 75 -41.79 -28.58 -0.93
CA ALA A 75 -43.25 -28.73 -0.94
C ALA A 75 -43.82 -28.88 0.48
N SER A 76 -43.12 -29.59 1.36
CA SER A 76 -43.50 -29.76 2.77
C SER A 76 -43.42 -28.45 3.55
N LEU A 77 -42.44 -27.60 3.22
CA LEU A 77 -42.23 -26.28 3.82
C LEU A 77 -43.26 -25.26 3.32
N GLN A 78 -43.57 -25.30 2.01
CA GLN A 78 -44.67 -24.55 1.41
C GLN A 78 -46.02 -24.94 2.06
N THR A 79 -46.28 -26.23 2.23
CA THR A 79 -47.49 -26.74 2.90
C THR A 79 -47.59 -26.28 4.37
N MET A 80 -46.46 -26.16 5.09
CA MET A 80 -46.45 -25.66 6.46
C MET A 80 -46.75 -24.15 6.53
N VAL A 81 -46.20 -23.36 5.61
CA VAL A 81 -46.50 -21.92 5.49
C VAL A 81 -47.96 -21.71 5.07
N GLU A 82 -48.46 -22.48 4.10
CA GLU A 82 -49.87 -22.48 3.66
C GLU A 82 -50.80 -22.84 4.81
N ARG A 83 -50.53 -23.92 5.57
CA ARG A 83 -51.33 -24.30 6.75
C ARG A 83 -51.32 -23.25 7.87
N LEU A 84 -50.20 -22.54 8.07
CA LEU A 84 -50.11 -21.44 9.04
C LEU A 84 -50.91 -20.20 8.57
N CYS A 85 -50.97 -19.97 7.25
CA CYS A 85 -51.82 -18.94 6.66
C CYS A 85 -53.32 -19.31 6.73
N GLU A 86 -53.68 -20.56 6.41
CA GLU A 86 -55.05 -21.09 6.46
C GLU A 86 -55.62 -21.13 7.88
N SER A 87 -54.76 -21.34 8.88
CA SER A 87 -55.14 -21.30 10.31
C SER A 87 -55.22 -19.87 10.89
N GLY A 88 -55.09 -18.83 10.05
CA GLY A 88 -55.18 -17.43 10.45
C GLY A 88 -53.97 -16.91 11.24
N LEU A 89 -52.92 -17.72 11.39
CA LEU A 89 -51.70 -17.41 12.14
C LEU A 89 -50.66 -16.70 11.26
N ILE A 90 -51.10 -15.68 10.51
CA ILE A 90 -50.32 -14.99 9.47
C ILE A 90 -49.03 -14.38 10.04
N LEU A 91 -49.06 -13.83 11.26
CA LEU A 91 -47.88 -13.27 11.92
C LEU A 91 -46.83 -14.34 12.26
N LYS A 92 -47.24 -15.58 12.57
CA LYS A 92 -46.30 -16.69 12.78
C LYS A 92 -45.71 -17.18 11.45
N ALA A 93 -46.52 -17.25 10.39
CA ALA A 93 -46.04 -17.57 9.05
C ALA A 93 -45.02 -16.53 8.56
N TYR A 94 -45.32 -15.24 8.74
CA TYR A 94 -44.41 -14.13 8.44
C TYR A 94 -43.13 -14.18 9.27
N LYS A 95 -43.23 -14.44 10.58
CA LYS A 95 -42.06 -14.58 11.45
C LYS A 95 -41.21 -15.80 11.07
N LEU A 96 -41.81 -16.90 10.62
CA LEU A 96 -41.11 -18.08 10.12
C LEU A 96 -40.36 -17.77 8.81
N LEU A 97 -41.00 -17.05 7.88
CA LEU A 97 -40.37 -16.57 6.64
C LEU A 97 -39.25 -15.56 6.90
N MET A 98 -39.43 -14.64 7.86
CA MET A 98 -38.39 -13.70 8.30
C MET A 98 -37.24 -14.41 9.01
N GLN A 99 -37.51 -15.41 9.86
CA GLN A 99 -36.45 -16.22 10.49
C GLN A 99 -35.66 -17.07 9.49
N LEU A 100 -36.28 -17.44 8.35
CA LEU A 100 -35.61 -18.07 7.21
C LEU A 100 -34.75 -17.07 6.41
N ALA A 101 -35.11 -15.78 6.43
CA ALA A 101 -34.35 -14.70 5.80
C ALA A 101 -33.25 -14.10 6.71
N ASP A 102 -33.46 -14.09 8.04
CA ASP A 102 -32.69 -13.32 9.03
C ASP A 102 -31.62 -14.14 9.78
N SER A 103 -31.36 -15.41 9.43
CA SER A 103 -30.30 -16.19 10.10
C SER A 103 -28.88 -15.91 9.57
N GLY A 104 -28.74 -15.04 8.57
CA GLY A 104 -27.46 -14.54 8.08
C GLY A 104 -26.95 -13.38 8.93
N VAL A 105 -25.66 -13.39 9.25
CA VAL A 105 -25.01 -12.19 9.78
C VAL A 105 -24.72 -11.30 8.57
N LEU A 106 -25.54 -10.26 8.36
CA LEU A 106 -25.41 -9.39 7.20
C LEU A 106 -24.02 -8.75 7.14
N PRO A 107 -23.19 -9.09 6.14
CA PRO A 107 -21.90 -8.44 5.94
C PRO A 107 -22.14 -6.95 5.70
N ASN A 108 -21.31 -6.08 6.29
CA ASN A 108 -21.32 -4.65 5.99
C ASN A 108 -20.11 -4.28 5.11
N THR A 109 -20.01 -3.02 4.69
CA THR A 109 -18.88 -2.53 3.85
C THR A 109 -17.51 -2.90 4.42
N ARG A 110 -17.34 -2.81 5.75
CA ARG A 110 -16.10 -3.19 6.42
C ARG A 110 -15.80 -4.68 6.28
N THR A 111 -16.82 -5.53 6.37
CA THR A 111 -16.68 -6.98 6.22
C THR A 111 -16.30 -7.37 4.80
N TYR A 112 -16.83 -6.70 3.77
CA TYR A 112 -16.41 -6.87 2.37
C TYR A 112 -14.98 -6.36 2.10
N ASN A 113 -14.55 -5.28 2.76
CA ASN A 113 -13.21 -4.73 2.58
C ASN A 113 -12.10 -5.72 2.97
N ILE A 114 -12.34 -6.66 3.89
CA ILE A 114 -11.35 -7.66 4.33
C ILE A 114 -10.95 -8.62 3.20
N PRO A 115 -11.87 -9.38 2.58
CA PRO A 115 -11.52 -10.26 1.47
C PRO A 115 -11.09 -9.46 0.23
N ILE A 116 -11.71 -8.30 -0.07
CA ILE A 116 -11.25 -7.43 -1.18
C ILE A 116 -9.77 -7.07 -1.03
N ASN A 117 -9.33 -6.67 0.17
CA ASN A 117 -7.93 -6.38 0.47
C ASN A 117 -7.03 -7.61 0.36
N GLY A 118 -7.48 -8.77 0.85
CA GLY A 118 -6.75 -10.03 0.72
C GLY A 118 -6.51 -10.39 -0.75
N PHE A 119 -7.57 -10.43 -1.56
CA PHE A 119 -7.50 -10.71 -2.99
C PHE A 119 -6.63 -9.69 -3.74
N SER A 120 -6.73 -8.39 -3.42
CA SER A 120 -5.90 -7.34 -4.02
C SER A 120 -4.40 -7.51 -3.72
N LYS A 121 -4.02 -7.88 -2.49
CA LYS A 121 -2.61 -8.02 -2.09
C LYS A 121 -1.90 -9.19 -2.75
N GLU A 122 -2.60 -10.31 -2.91
CA GLU A 122 -2.15 -11.50 -3.64
C GLU A 122 -2.18 -11.32 -5.16
N GLY A 123 -2.65 -10.17 -5.67
CA GLY A 123 -2.71 -9.88 -7.09
C GLY A 123 -3.89 -10.54 -7.83
N ASN A 124 -4.80 -11.23 -7.12
CA ASN A 124 -6.04 -11.74 -7.71
C ASN A 124 -7.09 -10.62 -7.80
N ILE A 125 -6.83 -9.66 -8.69
CA ILE A 125 -7.67 -8.47 -8.83
C ILE A 125 -9.07 -8.81 -9.35
N ASN A 126 -9.21 -9.89 -10.12
CA ASN A 126 -10.50 -10.33 -10.66
C ASN A 126 -11.43 -10.82 -9.53
N GLY A 127 -10.90 -11.53 -8.54
CA GLY A 127 -11.63 -11.90 -7.32
C GLY A 127 -12.07 -10.68 -6.52
N ALA A 128 -11.17 -9.70 -6.35
CA ALA A 128 -11.48 -8.44 -5.68
C ALA A 128 -12.61 -7.66 -6.38
N PHE A 129 -12.60 -7.57 -7.72
CA PHE A 129 -13.68 -6.92 -8.48
C PHE A 129 -15.01 -7.66 -8.43
N LYS A 130 -15.00 -9.00 -8.35
CA LYS A 130 -16.25 -9.77 -8.16
C LYS A 130 -16.91 -9.39 -6.84
N LEU A 131 -16.15 -9.38 -5.75
CA LEU A 131 -16.63 -8.98 -4.42
C LEU A 131 -17.06 -7.51 -4.38
N PHE A 132 -16.34 -6.62 -5.09
CA PHE A 132 -16.72 -5.22 -5.21
C PHE A 132 -18.08 -5.03 -5.91
N LYS A 133 -18.31 -5.74 -7.02
CA LYS A 133 -19.60 -5.72 -7.73
C LYS A 133 -20.71 -6.31 -6.86
N GLU A 134 -20.42 -7.40 -6.17
CA GLU A 134 -21.36 -8.05 -5.26
C GLU A 134 -21.78 -7.11 -4.11
N LEU A 135 -20.82 -6.40 -3.51
CA LEU A 135 -21.07 -5.34 -2.53
C LEU A 135 -22.05 -4.28 -3.07
N GLN A 136 -21.83 -3.81 -4.30
CA GLN A 136 -22.73 -2.83 -4.94
C GLN A 136 -24.12 -3.40 -5.23
N LEU A 137 -24.20 -4.63 -5.76
CA LEU A 137 -25.47 -5.30 -6.07
C LEU A 137 -26.32 -5.57 -4.82
N LYS A 138 -25.67 -5.77 -3.67
CA LYS A 138 -26.32 -5.93 -2.36
C LYS A 138 -26.71 -4.60 -1.70
N GLY A 139 -26.57 -3.48 -2.42
CA GLY A 139 -27.01 -2.16 -1.97
C GLY A 139 -26.08 -1.50 -0.96
N HIS A 140 -24.89 -2.03 -0.73
CA HIS A 140 -23.89 -1.37 0.10
C HIS A 140 -23.09 -0.36 -0.72
N SER A 141 -22.94 0.85 -0.18
CA SER A 141 -22.08 1.88 -0.77
C SER A 141 -20.61 1.56 -0.45
N PRO A 142 -19.74 1.37 -1.46
CA PRO A 142 -18.31 1.25 -1.23
C PRO A 142 -17.75 2.57 -0.71
N ASP A 143 -16.83 2.48 0.26
CA ASP A 143 -16.23 3.64 0.91
C ASP A 143 -14.86 3.98 0.30
N SER A 144 -14.20 5.00 0.87
CA SER A 144 -12.86 5.44 0.46
C SER A 144 -11.82 4.32 0.63
N VAL A 145 -12.01 3.46 1.62
CA VAL A 145 -11.13 2.31 1.89
C VAL A 145 -11.33 1.23 0.82
N THR A 146 -12.57 0.94 0.41
CA THR A 146 -12.86 -0.03 -0.66
C THR A 146 -12.18 0.36 -1.96
N HIS A 147 -12.37 1.61 -2.41
CA HIS A 147 -11.79 2.10 -3.66
C HIS A 147 -10.26 2.19 -3.57
N GLY A 148 -9.72 2.71 -2.47
CA GLY A 148 -8.26 2.78 -2.27
C GLY A 148 -7.59 1.41 -2.28
N THR A 149 -8.25 0.39 -1.71
CA THR A 149 -7.76 -1.00 -1.71
C THR A 149 -7.73 -1.60 -3.12
N LEU A 150 -8.72 -1.29 -3.96
CA LEU A 150 -8.73 -1.72 -5.36
C LEU A 150 -7.66 -1.01 -6.18
N ILE A 151 -7.47 0.31 -5.97
CA ILE A 151 -6.45 1.10 -6.66
C ILE A 151 -5.04 0.58 -6.32
N ASP A 152 -4.76 0.30 -5.04
CA ASP A 152 -3.48 -0.31 -4.62
C ASP A 152 -3.27 -1.71 -5.24
N GLY A 153 -4.31 -2.56 -5.23
CA GLY A 153 -4.27 -3.86 -5.89
C GLY A 153 -3.99 -3.76 -7.40
N LEU A 154 -4.65 -2.82 -8.08
CA LEU A 154 -4.46 -2.54 -9.52
C LEU A 154 -3.04 -2.09 -9.84
N GLN A 155 -2.42 -1.31 -8.95
CA GLN A 155 -1.04 -0.87 -9.08
C GLN A 155 -0.05 -2.04 -9.05
N ARG A 156 -0.35 -3.09 -8.28
CA ARG A 156 0.51 -4.28 -8.17
C ARG A 156 0.45 -5.17 -9.42
N VAL A 157 -0.68 -5.20 -10.10
CA VAL A 157 -0.89 -5.96 -11.36
C VAL A 157 -0.69 -5.12 -12.63
N ASP A 158 -0.21 -3.88 -12.46
CA ASP A 158 0.09 -2.91 -13.53
C ASP A 158 -1.09 -2.61 -14.50
N ARG A 159 -2.31 -2.53 -13.97
CA ARG A 159 -3.54 -2.20 -14.75
C ARG A 159 -3.96 -0.73 -14.59
N GLU A 160 -3.23 0.17 -15.24
CA GLU A 160 -3.36 1.63 -15.07
C GLU A 160 -4.77 2.16 -15.38
N GLU A 161 -5.32 1.81 -16.56
CA GLU A 161 -6.62 2.32 -17.00
C GLU A 161 -7.74 1.95 -16.02
N ASP A 162 -7.74 0.72 -15.53
CA ASP A 162 -8.70 0.24 -14.54
C ASP A 162 -8.64 1.05 -13.24
N ALA A 163 -7.45 1.44 -12.80
CA ALA A 163 -7.28 2.20 -11.56
C ALA A 163 -7.84 3.62 -11.68
N PHE A 164 -7.59 4.29 -12.81
CA PHE A 164 -8.21 5.58 -13.08
C PHE A 164 -9.72 5.48 -13.27
N ARG A 165 -10.23 4.40 -13.86
CA ARG A 165 -11.69 4.15 -13.90
C ARG A 165 -12.28 4.00 -12.51
N VAL A 166 -11.62 3.27 -11.59
CA VAL A 166 -12.06 3.14 -10.20
C VAL A 166 -12.01 4.49 -9.47
N PHE A 167 -10.96 5.29 -9.70
CA PHE A 167 -10.84 6.64 -9.12
C PHE A 167 -11.93 7.60 -9.64
N GLU A 168 -12.24 7.56 -10.94
CA GLU A 168 -13.36 8.32 -11.51
C GLU A 168 -14.70 7.84 -10.95
N GLN A 169 -14.92 6.53 -10.84
CA GLN A 169 -16.13 5.95 -10.27
C GLN A 169 -16.34 6.46 -8.84
N MET A 170 -15.28 6.45 -8.03
CA MET A 170 -15.27 6.96 -6.67
C MET A 170 -15.71 8.44 -6.60
N THR A 171 -15.16 9.27 -7.49
CA THR A 171 -15.48 10.69 -7.56
C THR A 171 -16.93 10.91 -8.01
N LYS A 172 -17.41 10.16 -9.00
CA LYS A 172 -18.78 10.23 -9.53
C LYS A 172 -19.83 9.73 -8.53
N SER A 173 -19.48 8.78 -7.66
CA SER A 173 -20.38 8.29 -6.61
C SER A 173 -20.45 9.22 -5.39
N GLY A 174 -19.79 10.39 -5.44
CA GLY A 174 -19.75 11.34 -4.31
C GLY A 174 -18.87 10.88 -3.15
N CYS A 175 -18.02 9.87 -3.35
CA CYS A 175 -17.10 9.41 -2.32
C CYS A 175 -15.81 10.23 -2.42
N THR A 176 -15.45 10.94 -1.35
CA THR A 176 -14.26 11.80 -1.34
C THR A 176 -12.99 10.95 -1.27
N PRO A 177 -12.07 11.06 -2.27
CA PRO A 177 -10.80 10.36 -2.23
C PRO A 177 -9.95 10.83 -1.07
N SER A 178 -9.42 9.89 -0.29
CA SER A 178 -8.51 10.20 0.81
C SER A 178 -7.11 10.53 0.30
N SER A 179 -6.30 11.20 1.12
CA SER A 179 -4.86 11.45 0.85
C SER A 179 -4.12 10.17 0.42
N ALA A 180 -4.46 9.02 1.02
CA ALA A 180 -3.85 7.73 0.67
C ALA A 180 -4.12 7.31 -0.78
N VAL A 181 -5.31 7.58 -1.32
CA VAL A 181 -5.67 7.26 -2.71
C VAL A 181 -4.83 8.10 -3.67
N TYR A 182 -4.74 9.42 -3.43
CA TYR A 182 -3.93 10.31 -4.25
C TYR A 182 -2.45 9.93 -4.22
N LYS A 183 -1.86 9.67 -3.03
CA LYS A 183 -0.46 9.22 -2.91
C LYS A 183 -0.17 7.92 -3.67
N SER A 184 -1.13 6.98 -3.68
CA SER A 184 -0.99 5.72 -4.43
C SER A 184 -0.95 5.98 -5.93
N LEU A 185 -1.88 6.79 -6.45
CA LEU A 185 -1.91 7.19 -7.87
C LEU A 185 -0.67 8.01 -8.27
N MET A 186 -0.18 8.90 -7.40
CA MET A 186 1.06 9.65 -7.61
C MET A 186 2.26 8.71 -7.72
N THR A 187 2.41 7.77 -6.77
CA THR A 187 3.49 6.78 -6.77
C THR A 187 3.49 5.98 -8.07
N TRP A 188 2.31 5.57 -8.54
CA TRP A 188 2.18 4.88 -9.81
C TRP A 188 2.55 5.77 -11.01
N SER A 189 2.03 6.99 -11.05
CA SER A 189 2.31 7.95 -12.12
C SER A 189 3.81 8.24 -12.24
N CYS A 190 4.52 8.38 -11.10
CA CYS A 190 5.97 8.50 -11.06
C CYS A 190 6.68 7.27 -11.66
N ARG A 191 6.24 6.04 -11.33
CA ARG A 191 6.81 4.80 -11.92
C ARG A 191 6.61 4.72 -13.44
N LYS A 192 5.56 5.35 -13.97
CA LYS A 192 5.28 5.44 -15.42
C LYS A 192 5.92 6.67 -16.07
N ASN A 193 6.81 7.37 -15.36
CA ASN A 193 7.48 8.58 -15.82
C ASN A 193 6.52 9.76 -16.15
N LYS A 194 5.33 9.79 -15.55
CA LYS A 194 4.31 10.84 -15.71
C LYS A 194 4.36 11.80 -14.53
N ILE A 195 5.48 12.49 -14.35
CA ILE A 195 5.75 13.33 -13.18
C ILE A 195 4.77 14.51 -13.10
N SER A 196 4.57 15.25 -14.18
CA SER A 196 3.63 16.40 -14.21
C SER A 196 2.21 15.99 -13.82
N PHE A 197 1.79 14.79 -14.22
CA PHE A 197 0.50 14.26 -13.84
C PHE A 197 0.44 13.91 -12.34
N ALA A 198 1.50 13.35 -11.76
CA ALA A 198 1.60 13.15 -10.31
C ALA A 198 1.48 14.47 -9.54
N PHE A 199 2.03 15.57 -10.05
CA PHE A 199 1.86 16.90 -9.47
C PHE A 199 0.40 17.37 -9.52
N SER A 200 -0.23 17.27 -10.70
CA SER A 200 -1.64 17.64 -10.86
C SER A 200 -2.58 16.85 -9.94
N LEU A 201 -2.25 15.57 -9.65
CA LEU A 201 -3.04 14.75 -8.72
C LEU A 201 -2.97 15.29 -7.29
N TRP A 202 -1.79 15.65 -6.78
CA TRP A 202 -1.69 16.22 -5.43
C TRP A 202 -2.35 17.59 -5.36
N LEU A 203 -2.17 18.41 -6.38
CA LEU A 203 -2.81 19.71 -6.44
C LEU A 203 -4.34 19.58 -6.42
N LYS A 204 -4.89 18.63 -7.20
CA LYS A 204 -6.31 18.29 -7.16
C LYS A 204 -6.78 17.85 -5.77
N TYR A 205 -5.96 17.10 -5.03
CA TYR A 205 -6.25 16.79 -3.63
C TYR A 205 -6.35 18.06 -2.77
N LEU A 206 -5.38 18.97 -2.86
CA LEU A 206 -5.39 20.22 -2.11
C LEU A 206 -6.58 21.11 -2.48
N THR A 207 -6.95 21.19 -3.75
CA THR A 207 -8.15 21.92 -4.20
C THR A 207 -9.45 21.36 -3.64
N SER A 208 -9.47 20.06 -3.29
CA SER A 208 -10.66 19.40 -2.73
C SER A 208 -10.82 19.62 -1.23
N LEU A 209 -9.82 20.19 -0.55
CA LEU A 209 -9.89 20.48 0.88
C LEU A 209 -10.62 21.81 1.14
N PRO A 210 -11.46 21.90 2.19
CA PRO A 210 -12.05 23.16 2.62
C PRO A 210 -10.95 24.13 3.09
N ASP A 211 -11.18 25.44 2.90
CA ASP A 211 -10.33 26.56 3.35
C ASP A 211 -9.08 26.91 2.51
N GLN A 212 -8.99 26.51 1.23
CA GLN A 212 -7.89 26.91 0.35
C GLN A 212 -8.17 28.17 -0.47
N GLU A 213 -7.18 29.05 -0.58
CA GLU A 213 -7.19 30.22 -1.47
C GLU A 213 -7.06 29.75 -2.93
N GLU A 214 -8.16 29.80 -3.69
CA GLU A 214 -8.22 29.37 -5.10
C GLU A 214 -7.18 30.09 -5.99
N GLU A 215 -6.80 31.31 -5.63
CA GLU A 215 -5.81 32.13 -6.33
C GLU A 215 -4.38 31.58 -6.19
N THR A 216 -3.99 31.12 -5.00
CA THR A 216 -2.65 30.54 -4.76
C THR A 216 -2.49 29.19 -5.48
N ILE A 217 -3.57 28.42 -5.59
CA ILE A 217 -3.61 27.16 -6.35
C ILE A 217 -3.39 27.40 -7.85
N LYS A 218 -4.09 28.38 -8.45
CA LYS A 218 -3.93 28.72 -9.88
C LYS A 218 -2.51 29.18 -10.20
N VAL A 219 -1.89 29.94 -9.29
CA VAL A 219 -0.49 30.35 -9.45
C VAL A 219 0.44 29.13 -9.42
N VAL A 220 0.18 28.11 -8.60
CA VAL A 220 0.95 26.86 -8.61
C VAL A 220 0.78 26.12 -9.94
N GLU A 221 -0.43 26.04 -10.49
CA GLU A 221 -0.68 25.45 -11.82
C GLU A 221 0.13 26.16 -12.91
N GLU A 222 0.12 27.49 -12.91
CA GLU A 222 0.82 28.29 -13.91
C GLU A 222 2.35 28.09 -13.85
N HIS A 223 2.94 28.00 -12.65
CA HIS A 223 4.37 27.70 -12.51
C HIS A 223 4.70 26.28 -12.99
N PHE A 224 3.82 25.30 -12.76
CA PHE A 224 3.99 23.94 -13.28
C PHE A 224 3.92 23.89 -14.81
N GLU A 225 2.98 24.61 -15.42
CA GLU A 225 2.84 24.67 -16.88
C GLU A 225 4.04 25.36 -17.55
N LYS A 226 4.64 26.35 -16.87
CA LYS A 226 5.87 27.02 -17.32
C LYS A 226 7.15 26.20 -17.10
N GLY A 227 7.07 25.06 -16.41
CA GLY A 227 8.22 24.21 -16.10
C GLY A 227 9.11 24.74 -14.97
N GLU A 228 8.64 25.72 -14.20
CA GLU A 228 9.37 26.33 -13.08
C GLU A 228 9.21 25.50 -11.79
N LEU A 229 9.77 24.29 -11.80
CA LEU A 229 9.59 23.29 -10.75
C LEU A 229 9.94 23.82 -9.34
N GLU A 230 11.00 24.61 -9.22
CA GLU A 230 11.46 25.12 -7.93
C GLU A 230 10.44 26.06 -7.28
N SER A 231 9.98 27.06 -8.04
CA SER A 231 8.94 28.01 -7.63
C SER A 231 7.64 27.27 -7.30
N ALA A 232 7.26 26.31 -8.14
CA ALA A 232 6.04 25.53 -7.96
C ALA A 232 6.08 24.70 -6.66
N VAL A 233 7.19 24.01 -6.37
CA VAL A 233 7.34 23.21 -5.14
C VAL A 233 7.38 24.08 -3.89
N ARG A 234 8.05 25.24 -3.92
CA ARG A 234 8.05 26.18 -2.79
C ARG A 234 6.64 26.69 -2.47
N ARG A 235 5.91 27.12 -3.49
CA ARG A 235 4.51 27.59 -3.33
C ARG A 235 3.57 26.48 -2.86
N LEU A 236 3.77 25.27 -3.34
CA LEU A 236 3.00 24.12 -2.89
C LEU A 236 3.29 23.78 -1.42
N LEU A 237 4.55 23.85 -0.98
CA LEU A 237 4.91 23.68 0.43
C LEU A 237 4.28 24.76 1.30
N GLU A 238 4.30 26.02 0.86
CA GLU A 238 3.61 27.11 1.55
C GLU A 238 2.11 26.82 1.75
N LEU A 239 1.44 26.23 0.75
CA LEU A 239 0.04 25.80 0.84
C LEU A 239 -0.12 24.64 1.84
N ASP A 240 0.68 23.60 1.72
CA ASP A 240 0.59 22.41 2.59
C ASP A 240 0.92 22.73 4.06
N PHE A 241 1.84 23.66 4.33
CA PHE A 241 2.16 24.09 5.70
C PHE A 241 1.05 24.92 6.36
N LYS A 242 0.16 25.54 5.56
CA LYS A 242 -1.06 26.17 6.11
C LYS A 242 -2.07 25.14 6.60
N LEU A 243 -1.99 23.89 6.13
CA LEU A 243 -2.85 22.81 6.62
C LEU A 243 -2.43 22.39 8.03
N LYS A 244 -3.41 22.08 8.87
CA LYS A 244 -3.16 21.56 10.24
C LYS A 244 -2.38 20.24 10.23
N ASP A 245 -2.58 19.42 9.21
CA ASP A 245 -2.01 18.08 9.09
C ASP A 245 -1.08 18.00 7.87
N PHE A 246 0.10 18.64 7.97
CA PHE A 246 1.14 18.57 6.94
C PHE A 246 1.60 17.11 6.70
N ASP A 247 1.67 16.70 5.43
CA ASP A 247 2.14 15.37 5.00
C ASP A 247 3.38 15.50 4.11
N SER A 248 4.50 14.91 4.54
CA SER A 248 5.76 14.93 3.77
C SER A 248 5.83 13.85 2.69
N ALA A 249 4.91 12.88 2.67
CA ALA A 249 4.92 11.76 1.74
C ALA A 249 4.84 12.17 0.24
N PRO A 250 4.02 13.14 -0.19
CA PRO A 250 3.91 13.56 -1.60
C PRO A 250 5.25 14.04 -2.18
N TYR A 251 5.98 14.85 -1.40
CA TYR A 251 7.28 15.37 -1.79
C TYR A 251 8.35 14.28 -1.89
N ASN A 252 8.32 13.30 -0.97
CA ASN A 252 9.17 12.12 -1.04
C ASN A 252 8.86 11.26 -2.28
N ILE A 253 7.58 11.09 -2.61
CA ILE A 253 7.13 10.38 -3.81
C ILE A 253 7.65 11.07 -5.08
N TRP A 254 7.57 12.40 -5.14
CA TRP A 254 8.11 13.15 -6.27
C TRP A 254 9.62 13.10 -6.39
N LEU A 255 10.34 13.23 -5.27
CA LEU A 255 11.78 13.12 -5.28
C LEU A 255 12.22 11.77 -5.85
N ILE A 256 11.57 10.68 -5.44
CA ILE A 256 11.79 9.34 -6.00
C ILE A 256 11.42 9.30 -7.48
N GLY A 257 10.28 9.89 -7.87
CA GLY A 257 9.83 9.94 -9.27
C GLY A 257 10.79 10.67 -10.20
N LEU A 258 11.31 11.85 -9.80
CA LEU A 258 12.30 12.62 -10.55
C LEU A 258 13.60 11.82 -10.75
N CYS A 259 14.04 11.11 -9.71
CA CYS A 259 15.20 10.22 -9.82
C CYS A 259 14.95 9.06 -10.79
N GLN A 260 13.75 8.45 -10.78
CA GLN A 260 13.38 7.39 -11.71
C GLN A 260 13.32 7.87 -13.17
N ALA A 261 12.95 9.13 -13.38
CA ALA A 261 12.92 9.76 -14.68
C ALA A 261 14.32 10.13 -15.24
N GLY A 262 15.38 9.97 -14.44
CA GLY A 262 16.74 10.39 -14.83
C GLY A 262 16.91 11.91 -14.84
N LYS A 263 16.20 12.63 -13.97
CA LYS A 263 16.31 14.09 -13.82
C LYS A 263 17.00 14.46 -12.50
N PRO A 264 18.31 14.23 -12.36
CA PRO A 264 19.02 14.45 -11.09
C PRO A 264 19.03 15.91 -10.64
N ASP A 265 19.11 16.87 -11.57
CA ASP A 265 19.19 18.30 -11.22
C ASP A 265 17.88 18.81 -10.62
N GLU A 266 16.75 18.42 -11.21
CA GLU A 266 15.41 18.71 -10.66
C GLU A 266 15.22 18.03 -9.29
N ALA A 267 15.68 16.78 -9.15
CA ALA A 267 15.62 16.04 -7.88
C ALA A 267 16.45 16.71 -6.79
N LEU A 268 17.66 17.19 -7.10
CA LEU A 268 18.51 17.91 -6.16
C LEU A 268 17.89 19.24 -5.72
N LYS A 269 17.25 20.00 -6.63
CA LYS A 269 16.53 21.23 -6.27
C LYS A 269 15.41 20.95 -5.28
N VAL A 270 14.59 19.92 -5.55
CA VAL A 270 13.52 19.51 -4.62
C VAL A 270 14.11 19.08 -3.29
N PHE A 271 15.19 18.29 -3.29
CA PHE A 271 15.88 17.87 -2.06
C PHE A 271 16.35 19.08 -1.23
N SER A 272 17.00 20.06 -1.85
CA SER A 272 17.46 21.28 -1.17
C SER A 272 16.29 22.05 -0.56
N ILE A 273 15.17 22.20 -1.28
CA ILE A 273 13.97 22.84 -0.73
C ILE A 273 13.46 22.06 0.50
N LEU A 274 13.40 20.72 0.44
CA LEU A 274 12.91 19.94 1.57
C LEU A 274 13.80 20.08 2.81
N GLU A 275 15.12 20.14 2.63
CA GLU A 275 16.06 20.39 3.73
C GLU A 275 15.94 21.82 4.29
N GLU A 276 15.78 22.84 3.44
CA GLU A 276 15.56 24.23 3.87
C GLU A 276 14.32 24.38 4.77
N TRP A 277 13.26 23.64 4.45
CA TRP A 277 12.01 23.62 5.21
C TRP A 277 12.05 22.66 6.41
N GLY A 278 13.18 21.99 6.66
CA GLY A 278 13.34 21.05 7.77
C GLY A 278 12.52 19.76 7.62
N ILE A 279 12.10 19.41 6.42
CA ILE A 279 11.28 18.22 6.15
C ILE A 279 12.20 16.99 6.10
N ASN A 280 11.87 15.98 6.90
CA ASN A 280 12.64 14.75 6.90
C ASN A 280 12.38 13.92 5.63
N VAL A 281 13.42 13.76 4.82
CA VAL A 281 13.43 12.92 3.63
C VAL A 281 13.50 11.43 4.04
N CYS A 282 12.68 10.59 3.42
CA CYS A 282 12.62 9.17 3.77
C CYS A 282 13.87 8.40 3.28
N PRO A 283 14.31 7.32 3.97
CA PRO A 283 15.43 6.48 3.52
C PRO A 283 15.34 5.98 2.07
N PRO A 284 14.17 5.55 1.54
CA PRO A 284 14.06 5.18 0.13
C PRO A 284 14.37 6.32 -0.85
N SER A 285 14.05 7.56 -0.50
CA SER A 285 14.32 8.75 -1.31
C SER A 285 15.82 9.01 -1.41
N TYR A 286 16.55 8.91 -0.28
CA TYR A 286 18.03 8.99 -0.29
C TYR A 286 18.66 7.90 -1.15
N VAL A 287 18.22 6.65 -1.00
CA VAL A 287 18.72 5.52 -1.81
C VAL A 287 18.54 5.80 -3.29
N MET A 288 17.36 6.28 -3.69
CA MET A 288 17.06 6.56 -5.09
C MET A 288 17.86 7.76 -5.63
N LEU A 289 18.03 8.82 -4.83
CA LEU A 289 18.82 10.00 -5.20
C LEU A 289 20.29 9.66 -5.41
N ILE A 290 20.90 8.92 -4.47
CA ILE A 290 22.30 8.46 -4.58
C ILE A 290 22.46 7.56 -5.81
N HIS A 291 21.52 6.64 -6.03
CA HIS A 291 21.55 5.75 -7.19
C HIS A 291 21.47 6.54 -8.51
N CYS A 292 20.55 7.50 -8.61
CA CYS A 292 20.38 8.36 -9.77
C CYS A 292 21.65 9.19 -10.05
N LEU A 293 22.22 9.82 -9.03
CA LEU A 293 23.45 10.63 -9.17
C LEU A 293 24.66 9.79 -9.59
N CYS A 294 24.78 8.57 -9.05
CA CYS A 294 25.82 7.63 -9.46
C CYS A 294 25.68 7.23 -10.93
N LYS A 295 24.44 6.99 -11.39
CA LYS A 295 24.16 6.62 -12.79
C LYS A 295 24.53 7.74 -13.77
N GLU A 296 24.23 8.98 -13.40
CA GLU A 296 24.56 10.20 -14.17
C GLU A 296 26.00 10.70 -13.94
N GLN A 297 26.84 9.90 -13.26
CA GLN A 297 28.25 10.20 -12.95
C GLN A 297 28.49 11.47 -12.11
N ASN A 298 27.46 12.02 -11.47
CA ASN A 298 27.59 13.13 -10.53
C ASN A 298 27.97 12.62 -9.12
N LEU A 299 29.17 12.05 -9.02
CA LEU A 299 29.62 11.35 -7.80
C LEU A 299 29.85 12.29 -6.61
N ASP A 300 30.19 13.56 -6.85
CA ASP A 300 30.48 14.50 -5.76
C ASP A 300 29.20 14.83 -4.99
N GLN A 301 28.09 15.08 -5.70
CA GLN A 301 26.79 15.24 -5.06
C GLN A 301 26.30 13.93 -4.43
N ALA A 302 26.57 12.77 -5.05
CA ALA A 302 26.20 11.48 -4.46
C ALA A 302 26.89 11.24 -3.10
N ILE A 303 28.17 11.60 -2.97
CA ILE A 303 28.91 11.55 -1.70
C ILE A 303 28.30 12.52 -0.69
N ASN A 304 28.01 13.76 -1.09
CA ASN A 304 27.43 14.77 -0.19
C ASN A 304 26.11 14.29 0.40
N ILE A 305 25.21 13.77 -0.43
CA ILE A 305 23.94 13.20 0.02
C ILE A 305 24.18 11.99 0.94
N PHE A 306 25.13 11.10 0.63
CA PHE A 306 25.44 9.96 1.49
C PHE A 306 25.97 10.42 2.86
N CYS A 307 26.91 11.37 2.90
CA CYS A 307 27.42 11.93 4.15
C CYS A 307 26.31 12.57 4.98
N HIS A 308 25.39 13.31 4.35
CA HIS A 308 24.21 13.86 5.01
C HIS A 308 23.34 12.77 5.66
N THR A 309 23.19 11.60 5.03
CA THR A 309 22.48 10.47 5.67
C THR A 309 23.19 9.94 6.91
N LEU A 310 24.53 9.92 6.90
CA LEU A 310 25.33 9.52 8.07
C LEU A 310 25.19 10.52 9.22
N GLU A 311 25.19 11.82 8.91
CA GLU A 311 25.00 12.90 9.90
C GLU A 311 23.62 12.82 10.57
N LYS A 312 22.59 12.43 9.82
CA LYS A 312 21.25 12.14 10.37
C LYS A 312 21.15 10.79 11.10
N GLY A 313 22.24 10.03 11.19
CA GLY A 313 22.27 8.72 11.85
C GLY A 313 21.52 7.61 11.09
N ILE A 314 21.26 7.81 9.79
CA ILE A 314 20.52 6.85 8.96
C ILE A 314 21.51 5.84 8.37
N MET A 315 21.36 4.57 8.71
CA MET A 315 22.15 3.49 8.12
C MET A 315 21.49 2.97 6.84
N LEU A 316 22.09 3.25 5.68
CA LEU A 316 21.61 2.81 4.37
C LEU A 316 22.03 1.37 4.07
N MET A 317 21.15 0.60 3.40
CA MET A 317 21.35 -0.82 3.13
C MET A 317 22.64 -1.15 2.36
N PRO A 318 23.22 -2.36 2.50
CA PRO A 318 24.48 -2.73 1.87
C PRO A 318 24.53 -2.53 0.36
N ARG A 319 23.41 -2.78 -0.33
CA ARG A 319 23.34 -2.68 -1.79
C ARG A 319 23.72 -1.29 -2.31
N ILE A 320 23.17 -0.23 -1.73
CA ILE A 320 23.43 1.14 -2.21
C ILE A 320 24.83 1.61 -1.84
N CYS A 321 25.33 1.25 -0.64
CA CYS A 321 26.68 1.60 -0.21
C CYS A 321 27.73 0.95 -1.12
N ASN A 322 27.56 -0.34 -1.43
CA ASN A 322 28.46 -1.04 -2.34
C ASN A 322 28.38 -0.47 -3.76
N TYR A 323 27.19 -0.09 -4.23
CA TYR A 323 27.03 0.53 -5.54
C TYR A 323 27.78 1.86 -5.64
N LEU A 324 27.60 2.76 -4.67
CA LEU A 324 28.33 4.04 -4.62
C LEU A 324 29.85 3.83 -4.56
N LEU A 325 30.34 2.91 -3.72
CA LEU A 325 31.77 2.58 -3.64
C LEU A 325 32.30 2.02 -4.95
N GLN A 326 31.57 1.14 -5.62
CA GLN A 326 31.96 0.60 -6.92
C GLN A 326 32.03 1.70 -7.98
N CYS A 327 31.06 2.60 -8.03
CA CYS A 327 31.07 3.76 -8.92
C CYS A 327 32.32 4.63 -8.68
N LEU A 328 32.64 4.95 -7.42
CA LEU A 328 33.82 5.74 -7.05
C LEU A 328 35.13 5.05 -7.48
N LEU A 329 35.27 3.75 -7.20
CA LEU A 329 36.48 2.99 -7.53
C LEU A 329 36.67 2.82 -9.04
N SER A 330 35.58 2.64 -9.78
CA SER A 330 35.62 2.49 -11.25
C SER A 330 36.03 3.79 -11.97
N GLN A 331 35.74 4.94 -11.37
CA GLN A 331 36.11 6.26 -11.92
C GLN A 331 37.45 6.78 -11.37
N GLY A 332 38.24 5.95 -10.70
CA GLY A 332 39.54 6.35 -10.15
C GLY A 332 39.46 7.27 -8.92
N LYS A 333 38.27 7.51 -8.36
CA LYS A 333 38.06 8.32 -7.14
C LYS A 333 38.30 7.48 -5.86
N ALA A 334 39.41 6.73 -5.82
CA ALA A 334 39.72 5.81 -4.72
C ALA A 334 39.90 6.52 -3.37
N ASN A 335 40.46 7.74 -3.37
CA ASN A 335 40.62 8.54 -2.15
C ASN A 335 39.28 8.87 -1.49
N TYR A 336 38.28 9.25 -2.28
CA TYR A 336 36.93 9.53 -1.79
C TYR A 336 36.24 8.26 -1.27
N ALA A 337 36.44 7.13 -1.95
CA ALA A 337 35.92 5.84 -1.47
C ALA A 337 36.50 5.44 -0.10
N LEU A 338 37.80 5.71 0.12
CA LEU A 338 38.46 5.46 1.41
C LEU A 338 37.96 6.40 2.52
N ASP A 339 37.81 7.70 2.23
CA ASP A 339 37.25 8.64 3.20
C ASP A 339 35.81 8.24 3.59
N LEU A 340 35.01 7.85 2.60
CA LEU A 340 33.64 7.39 2.82
C LEU A 340 33.60 6.15 3.71
N LEU A 341 34.49 5.17 3.48
CA LEU A 341 34.62 4.00 4.35
C LEU A 341 34.99 4.39 5.78
N ASN A 342 35.91 5.35 5.98
CA ASN A 342 36.25 5.80 7.33
C ASN A 342 35.04 6.41 8.04
N ARG A 343 34.25 7.23 7.35
CA ARG A 343 33.00 7.81 7.90
C ARG A 343 31.95 6.75 8.20
N MET A 344 31.79 5.75 7.33
CA MET A 344 30.90 4.61 7.60
C MET A 344 31.36 3.84 8.84
N ASN A 345 32.67 3.64 9.01
CA ASN A 345 33.21 2.94 10.18
C ASN A 345 32.90 3.69 11.48
N SER A 346 33.02 5.03 11.48
CA SER A 346 32.71 5.84 12.67
C SER A 346 31.24 5.79 13.09
N VAL A 347 30.32 5.51 12.15
CA VAL A 347 28.89 5.34 12.42
C VAL A 347 28.53 3.90 12.81
N GLY A 348 29.48 2.96 12.76
CA GLY A 348 29.31 1.59 13.21
C GLY A 348 28.94 0.57 12.12
N TYR A 349 29.26 0.84 10.86
CA TYR A 349 29.09 -0.17 9.80
C TYR A 349 30.11 -1.30 9.93
N ASP A 350 29.65 -2.55 10.05
CA ASP A 350 30.52 -3.73 9.99
C ASP A 350 30.80 -4.16 8.54
N PHE A 351 31.99 -3.81 8.04
CA PHE A 351 32.40 -4.12 6.66
C PHE A 351 32.55 -5.61 6.35
N ASN A 352 32.67 -6.48 7.35
CA ASN A 352 32.74 -7.92 7.09
C ASN A 352 31.41 -8.42 6.53
N VAL A 353 30.30 -7.92 7.09
CA VAL A 353 28.93 -8.23 6.67
C VAL A 353 28.47 -7.30 5.53
N TYR A 354 28.82 -6.02 5.58
CA TYR A 354 28.28 -5.02 4.65
C TYR A 354 28.95 -5.03 3.27
N LEU A 355 30.26 -5.21 3.18
CA LEU A 355 30.96 -5.10 1.89
C LEU A 355 30.86 -6.40 1.10
N GLN A 356 30.40 -6.27 -0.14
CA GLN A 356 30.31 -7.38 -1.09
C GLN A 356 31.71 -7.74 -1.62
N ARG A 357 31.87 -9.00 -2.03
CA ARG A 357 33.15 -9.55 -2.54
C ARG A 357 33.72 -8.74 -3.70
N THR A 358 32.86 -8.28 -4.61
CA THR A 358 33.22 -7.45 -5.77
C THR A 358 33.85 -6.12 -5.34
N THR A 359 33.22 -5.41 -4.40
CA THR A 359 33.72 -4.15 -3.83
C THR A 359 35.05 -4.37 -3.10
N LYS A 360 35.18 -5.46 -2.33
CA LYS A 360 36.44 -5.84 -1.64
C LYS A 360 37.58 -6.07 -2.63
N LEU A 361 37.32 -6.70 -3.78
CA LEU A 361 38.32 -6.93 -4.82
C LEU A 361 38.79 -5.62 -5.48
N LEU A 362 37.86 -4.71 -5.80
CA LEU A 362 38.20 -3.40 -6.36
C LEU A 362 39.05 -2.57 -5.39
N LEU A 363 38.72 -2.60 -4.10
CA LEU A 363 39.53 -1.93 -3.07
C LEU A 363 40.94 -2.51 -3.01
N ARG A 364 41.11 -3.84 -3.03
CA ARG A 364 42.43 -4.49 -3.04
C ARG A 364 43.24 -4.15 -4.28
N GLY A 365 42.61 -4.06 -5.44
CA GLY A 365 43.27 -3.63 -6.68
C GLY A 365 43.92 -2.26 -6.54
N HIS A 366 43.21 -1.30 -5.94
CA HIS A 366 43.71 0.05 -5.67
C HIS A 366 44.72 0.13 -4.51
N TRP A 367 44.69 -0.82 -3.57
CA TRP A 367 45.69 -0.90 -2.49
C TRP A 367 47.03 -1.41 -3.03
N ASN A 368 46.99 -2.43 -3.89
CA ASN A 368 48.19 -2.98 -4.52
C ASN A 368 48.85 -1.98 -5.47
N THR A 369 48.08 -1.14 -6.19
CA THR A 369 48.65 -0.09 -7.05
C THR A 369 49.34 1.03 -6.26
N ARG A 370 48.81 1.40 -5.09
CA ARG A 370 49.47 2.37 -4.17
C ARG A 370 50.79 1.84 -3.61
N GLU A 371 50.87 0.54 -3.31
CA GLU A 371 52.13 -0.09 -2.90
C GLU A 371 53.14 -0.12 -4.04
N THR A 372 52.72 -0.33 -5.29
CA THR A 372 53.63 -0.27 -6.44
C THR A 372 54.05 1.16 -6.83
N GLU A 373 53.20 2.18 -6.62
CA GLU A 373 53.55 3.59 -6.89
C GLU A 373 54.51 4.15 -5.82
N ASN A 374 54.41 3.70 -4.57
CA ASN A 374 55.36 4.02 -3.50
C ASN A 374 56.66 3.19 -3.55
N VAL A 375 56.76 2.23 -4.48
CA VAL A 375 57.95 1.43 -4.75
C VAL A 375 58.39 1.66 -6.20
N SER A 376 58.67 2.92 -6.54
CA SER A 376 59.54 3.23 -7.67
C SER A 376 60.96 3.48 -7.13
N PRO A 377 61.98 2.71 -7.54
CA PRO A 377 63.35 2.89 -7.08
C PRO A 377 64.09 3.92 -7.94
N GLY A 378 64.77 4.88 -7.30
CA GLY A 378 65.80 5.72 -7.92
C GLY A 378 65.57 7.20 -7.77
#